data_AF-A0A3D0IZL0-F1
#
_entry.id   AF-A0A3D0IZL0-F1
#
_cell.length_a   1.000
_cell.length_b   1.000
_cell.length_c   1.000
_cell.angle_alpha   90.00
_cell.angle_beta   90.00
_cell.angle_gamma   90.00
#
_symmetry.space_group_name_H-M   'P 1'
#
loop_
_entity.id
_entity.type
_entity.pdbx_description
1 polymer ?
#
loop_
_entity_poly.entity_id
_entity_poly.type
_entity_poly.pdbx_seq_one_letter_code
_entity_poly.pdbx_strand_id
1 'polypeptide(L)'
;KLEFVNFLEKPIPNVSPQWEIKASDGKLIGEGRLGPINLPLGAAIPSGTLTASLSSVTQPTEATIRVSAPETCALNSWKIWIVPAQPKVDCPNVHVTSSLNEAQSSLAKGGTVLFLPTQGSISQRQDTSFLPAFWSPVYFTNQAGTMGLLIQNKHPALADFPTEEYCNWQWWSLLTPCAGSVVLDQVKRIQPIVQTIDAFSRNQKLGLIFEVKVGQGRLLVCSANLTGDADPMRRQMRASLIHYLSGPTPSNLTKLSPTELSALFREDQTPSANSSKWSKDLEPVPVKK
;
A
#
# COMPACT_ATOMS: atom_id res chain seq x y z
N LYS A 1 -3.70 16.46 -16.71
CA LYS A 1 -3.29 17.80 -17.21
C LYS A 1 -1.78 17.88 -17.09
N LEU A 2 -1.11 18.52 -18.04
CA LEU A 2 0.33 18.70 -18.04
C LEU A 2 0.64 20.16 -17.73
N GLU A 3 1.59 20.37 -16.84
CA GLU A 3 2.12 21.69 -16.49
C GLU A 3 3.64 21.66 -16.55
N PHE A 4 4.23 22.77 -17.00
CA PHE A 4 5.67 22.97 -17.00
C PHE A 4 6.09 23.98 -15.94
N VAL A 5 7.34 23.88 -15.53
CA VAL A 5 8.05 24.92 -14.77
C VAL A 5 9.26 25.34 -15.58
N ASN A 6 9.52 26.64 -15.64
CA ASN A 6 10.68 27.21 -16.30
C ASN A 6 11.29 28.27 -15.39
N PHE A 7 12.41 27.91 -14.75
CA PHE A 7 13.22 28.82 -13.94
C PHE A 7 14.58 29.12 -14.59
N LEU A 8 14.66 29.00 -15.93
CA LEU A 8 15.83 29.44 -16.68
C LEU A 8 15.88 30.98 -16.76
N GLU A 9 16.90 31.51 -17.44
CA GLU A 9 17.06 32.97 -17.60
C GLU A 9 16.03 33.59 -18.55
N LYS A 10 15.51 32.81 -19.53
CA LYS A 10 14.67 33.33 -20.62
C LYS A 10 13.46 32.43 -20.90
N PRO A 11 12.34 33.02 -21.36
CA PRO A 11 11.22 32.26 -21.92
C PRO A 11 11.66 31.41 -23.12
N ILE A 12 10.96 30.30 -23.33
CA ILE A 12 11.24 29.38 -24.43
C ILE A 12 10.01 29.30 -25.34
N PRO A 13 10.09 29.79 -26.58
CA PRO A 13 8.98 29.70 -27.52
C PRO A 13 8.93 28.34 -28.23
N ASN A 14 7.76 27.98 -28.73
CA ASN A 14 7.55 26.86 -29.68
C ASN A 14 8.08 25.49 -29.21
N VAL A 15 7.89 25.17 -27.93
CA VAL A 15 8.21 23.83 -27.40
C VAL A 15 7.14 22.85 -27.82
N SER A 16 7.51 21.66 -28.29
CA SER A 16 6.55 20.62 -28.72
C SER A 16 6.66 19.39 -27.83
N PRO A 17 5.95 19.34 -26.68
CA PRO A 17 6.01 18.21 -25.76
C PRO A 17 5.58 16.92 -26.44
N GLN A 18 6.36 15.88 -26.24
CA GLN A 18 6.06 14.51 -26.64
C GLN A 18 5.89 13.67 -25.38
N TRP A 19 5.00 12.69 -25.43
CA TRP A 19 4.76 11.83 -24.28
C TRP A 19 4.54 10.39 -24.70
N GLU A 20 4.93 9.48 -23.82
CA GLU A 20 4.69 8.04 -23.95
C GLU A 20 4.29 7.44 -22.60
N ILE A 21 3.50 6.37 -22.65
CA ILE A 21 3.17 5.51 -21.53
C ILE A 21 3.65 4.11 -21.89
N LYS A 22 4.60 3.58 -21.14
CA LYS A 22 5.17 2.25 -21.34
C LYS A 22 5.00 1.39 -20.09
N ALA A 23 4.58 0.15 -20.27
CA ALA A 23 4.62 -0.85 -19.21
C ALA A 23 6.08 -1.20 -18.84
N SER A 24 6.27 -1.84 -17.69
CA SER A 24 7.60 -2.27 -17.20
C SER A 24 8.30 -3.28 -18.12
N ASP A 25 7.54 -4.03 -18.94
CA ASP A 25 8.05 -4.94 -19.97
C ASP A 25 8.44 -4.22 -21.29
N GLY A 26 8.28 -2.90 -21.35
CA GLY A 26 8.57 -2.07 -22.51
C GLY A 26 7.40 -1.92 -23.49
N LYS A 27 6.27 -2.60 -23.27
CA LYS A 27 5.09 -2.50 -24.14
C LYS A 27 4.54 -1.08 -24.11
N LEU A 28 4.35 -0.50 -25.30
CA LEU A 28 3.71 0.81 -25.45
C LEU A 28 2.21 0.70 -25.18
N ILE A 29 1.72 1.53 -24.24
CA ILE A 29 0.29 1.64 -23.88
C ILE A 29 -0.33 2.82 -24.62
N GLY A 30 0.40 3.92 -24.76
CA GLY A 30 -0.05 5.08 -25.51
C GLY A 30 1.07 6.09 -25.71
N GLU A 31 0.94 6.94 -26.71
CA GLU A 31 1.87 8.02 -27.00
C GLU A 31 1.14 9.19 -27.65
N GLY A 32 1.79 10.34 -27.68
CA GLY A 32 1.30 11.48 -28.42
C GLY A 32 2.24 12.67 -28.40
N ARG A 33 1.79 13.72 -29.08
CA ARG A 33 2.46 15.02 -29.11
C ARG A 33 1.43 16.11 -28.83
N LEU A 34 1.86 17.14 -28.13
CA LEU A 34 1.09 18.36 -27.95
C LEU A 34 1.53 19.38 -29.01
N GLY A 35 0.63 20.31 -29.35
CA GLY A 35 0.97 21.43 -30.22
C GLY A 35 2.05 22.32 -29.59
N PRO A 36 2.64 23.24 -30.37
CA PRO A 36 3.67 24.14 -29.87
C PRO A 36 3.11 24.99 -28.72
N ILE A 37 3.83 25.00 -27.60
CA ILE A 37 3.54 25.81 -26.42
C ILE A 37 4.69 26.79 -26.17
N ASN A 38 4.36 27.92 -25.56
CA ASN A 38 5.35 28.88 -25.09
C ASN A 38 5.52 28.68 -23.58
N LEU A 39 6.78 28.56 -23.13
CA LEU A 39 7.14 28.42 -21.72
C LEU A 39 7.66 29.76 -21.18
N PRO A 40 6.80 30.62 -20.62
CA PRO A 40 7.27 31.80 -19.87
C PRO A 40 8.08 31.39 -18.64
N LEU A 41 8.73 32.34 -17.97
CA LEU A 41 9.35 32.08 -16.67
C LEU A 41 8.28 31.86 -15.59
N GLY A 42 8.49 30.90 -14.70
CA GLY A 42 7.60 30.60 -13.57
C GLY A 42 7.22 29.12 -13.46
N ALA A 43 6.22 28.85 -12.63
CA ALA A 43 5.71 27.50 -12.38
C ALA A 43 4.24 27.37 -12.81
N ALA A 44 3.72 26.13 -12.80
CA ALA A 44 2.33 25.81 -13.11
C ALA A 44 1.86 26.30 -14.49
N ILE A 45 2.74 26.28 -15.49
CA ILE A 45 2.46 26.74 -16.85
C ILE A 45 1.56 25.71 -17.55
N PRO A 46 0.27 26.00 -17.81
CA PRO A 46 -0.65 25.03 -18.40
C PRO A 46 -0.21 24.66 -19.81
N SER A 47 0.01 23.37 -20.05
CA SER A 47 0.69 22.88 -21.26
C SER A 47 -0.11 21.86 -22.06
N GLY A 48 -1.29 21.45 -21.57
CA GLY A 48 -2.24 20.60 -22.29
C GLY A 48 -2.75 19.41 -21.49
N THR A 49 -3.35 18.44 -22.19
CA THR A 49 -3.91 17.21 -21.60
C THR A 49 -3.41 15.99 -22.36
N LEU A 50 -2.88 15.02 -21.61
CA LEU A 50 -2.50 13.71 -22.12
C LEU A 50 -3.73 12.80 -22.09
N THR A 51 -4.04 12.13 -23.21
CA THR A 51 -5.19 11.21 -23.31
C THR A 51 -4.72 9.90 -23.93
N ALA A 52 -4.92 8.79 -23.23
CA ALA A 52 -4.60 7.45 -23.70
C ALA A 52 -5.71 6.48 -23.32
N SER A 53 -6.04 5.55 -24.22
CA SER A 53 -6.92 4.42 -23.90
C SER A 53 -6.12 3.37 -23.12
N LEU A 54 -6.65 2.94 -21.97
CA LEU A 54 -6.03 1.88 -21.15
C LEU A 54 -6.62 0.50 -21.41
N SER A 55 -7.48 0.36 -22.42
CA SER A 55 -8.20 -0.88 -22.73
C SER A 55 -7.30 -2.07 -23.08
N SER A 56 -6.07 -1.82 -23.53
CA SER A 56 -5.07 -2.87 -23.82
C SER A 56 -4.42 -3.46 -22.58
N VAL A 57 -4.64 -2.86 -21.40
CA VAL A 57 -4.12 -3.31 -20.11
C VAL A 57 -5.18 -4.16 -19.42
N THR A 58 -5.07 -5.47 -19.58
CA THR A 58 -6.04 -6.45 -19.04
C THR A 58 -5.64 -7.02 -17.68
N GLN A 59 -4.40 -6.76 -17.24
CA GLN A 59 -3.84 -7.22 -15.98
C GLN A 59 -3.27 -6.05 -15.20
N PRO A 60 -3.22 -6.12 -13.86
CA PRO A 60 -2.53 -5.14 -13.02
C PRO A 60 -1.10 -4.90 -13.52
N THR A 61 -0.77 -3.65 -13.84
CA THR A 61 0.46 -3.28 -14.55
C THR A 61 1.09 -2.04 -13.96
N GLU A 62 2.39 -2.10 -13.67
CA GLU A 62 3.21 -0.90 -13.47
C GLU A 62 3.60 -0.31 -14.84
N ALA A 63 3.44 0.99 -14.99
CA ALA A 63 3.81 1.72 -16.19
C ALA A 63 4.51 3.03 -15.85
N THR A 64 5.22 3.59 -16.82
CA THR A 64 5.87 4.89 -16.72
C THR A 64 5.26 5.84 -17.74
N ILE A 65 4.78 6.99 -17.28
CA ILE A 65 4.52 8.15 -18.12
C ILE A 65 5.85 8.88 -18.29
N ARG A 66 6.28 9.12 -19.51
CA ARG A 66 7.42 9.97 -19.83
C ARG A 66 6.95 11.13 -20.68
N VAL A 67 7.42 12.33 -20.33
CA VAL A 67 7.20 13.56 -21.11
C VAL A 67 8.57 14.15 -21.45
N SER A 68 8.77 14.48 -22.71
CA SER A 68 9.98 15.11 -23.22
C SER A 68 9.65 16.40 -23.98
N ALA A 69 10.50 17.40 -23.82
CA ALA A 69 10.52 18.63 -24.62
C ALA A 69 11.91 18.74 -25.27
N PRO A 70 12.11 18.17 -26.48
CA PRO A 70 13.43 18.10 -27.12
C PRO A 70 14.08 19.47 -27.33
N GLU A 71 13.28 20.51 -27.63
CA GLU A 71 13.74 21.88 -27.84
C GLU A 71 14.42 22.47 -26.61
N THR A 72 14.16 21.91 -25.42
CA THR A 72 14.71 22.35 -24.13
C THR A 72 15.58 21.30 -23.47
N CYS A 73 15.78 20.15 -24.12
CA CYS A 73 16.40 18.95 -23.54
C CYS A 73 15.75 18.52 -22.20
N ALA A 74 14.50 18.89 -21.95
CA ALA A 74 13.81 18.55 -20.72
C ALA A 74 13.12 17.19 -20.83
N LEU A 75 13.21 16.41 -19.76
CA LEU A 75 12.59 15.10 -19.62
C LEU A 75 12.10 14.93 -18.19
N ASN A 76 10.87 14.44 -18.03
CA ASN A 76 10.41 13.96 -16.73
C ASN A 76 9.63 12.65 -16.89
N SER A 77 9.60 11.86 -15.83
CA SER A 77 8.92 10.58 -15.83
C SER A 77 8.29 10.26 -14.48
N TRP A 78 7.12 9.64 -14.52
CA TRP A 78 6.35 9.25 -13.34
C TRP A 78 5.89 7.81 -13.48
N LYS A 79 6.06 7.03 -12.41
CA LYS A 79 5.45 5.71 -12.31
C LYS A 79 3.94 5.85 -12.05
N ILE A 80 3.17 4.97 -12.68
CA ILE A 80 1.74 4.80 -12.48
C ILE A 80 1.42 3.30 -12.39
N TRP A 81 0.30 2.98 -11.73
CA TRP A 81 -0.19 1.62 -11.62
C TRP A 81 -1.59 1.56 -12.21
N ILE A 82 -1.73 0.73 -13.23
CA ILE A 82 -2.96 0.56 -14.00
C ILE A 82 -3.56 -0.77 -13.58
N VAL A 83 -4.81 -0.76 -13.14
CA VAL A 83 -5.51 -1.95 -12.67
C VAL A 83 -6.89 -2.03 -13.34
N PRO A 84 -7.45 -3.24 -13.50
CA PRO A 84 -8.81 -3.40 -14.02
C PRO A 84 -9.82 -2.58 -13.21
N ALA A 85 -10.79 -1.96 -13.89
CA ALA A 85 -11.84 -1.19 -13.22
C ALA A 85 -12.64 -2.06 -12.22
N GLN A 86 -12.91 -3.30 -12.63
CA GLN A 86 -13.59 -4.33 -11.86
C GLN A 86 -12.72 -5.61 -11.88
N PRO A 87 -11.81 -5.79 -10.91
CA PRO A 87 -11.08 -7.04 -10.81
C PRO A 87 -12.06 -8.18 -10.54
N LYS A 88 -11.84 -9.34 -11.18
CA LYS A 88 -12.64 -10.53 -10.89
C LYS A 88 -12.28 -11.02 -9.50
N VAL A 89 -13.23 -10.95 -8.57
CA VAL A 89 -13.09 -11.45 -7.22
C VAL A 89 -14.15 -12.52 -7.03
N ASP A 90 -13.76 -13.79 -7.15
CA ASP A 90 -14.59 -14.89 -6.71
C ASP A 90 -14.10 -15.32 -5.32
N CYS A 91 -15.02 -15.36 -4.34
CA CYS A 91 -14.68 -15.57 -2.93
C CYS A 91 -15.46 -16.70 -2.24
N PRO A 92 -15.93 -17.77 -2.92
CA PRO A 92 -16.91 -18.69 -2.34
C PRO A 92 -16.38 -19.40 -1.08
N ASN A 93 -15.05 -19.55 -0.98
CA ASN A 93 -14.39 -20.28 0.10
C ASN A 93 -13.50 -19.39 1.00
N VAL A 94 -13.51 -18.06 0.80
CA VAL A 94 -12.69 -17.12 1.59
C VAL A 94 -13.62 -16.28 2.45
N HIS A 95 -13.54 -16.47 3.76
CA HIS A 95 -14.28 -15.65 4.70
C HIS A 95 -13.52 -14.35 4.96
N VAL A 96 -14.05 -13.23 4.46
CA VAL A 96 -13.49 -11.89 4.70
C VAL A 96 -14.20 -11.25 5.88
N THR A 97 -13.49 -10.92 6.95
CA THR A 97 -14.10 -10.34 8.14
C THR A 97 -13.13 -9.43 8.91
N SER A 98 -13.68 -8.49 9.67
CA SER A 98 -12.97 -7.71 10.69
C SER A 98 -13.32 -8.16 12.12
N SER A 99 -14.23 -9.13 12.29
CA SER A 99 -14.59 -9.70 13.59
C SER A 99 -13.64 -10.84 13.94
N LEU A 100 -13.04 -10.78 15.13
CA LEU A 100 -12.16 -11.84 15.61
C LEU A 100 -12.96 -13.11 15.89
N ASN A 101 -14.16 -12.97 16.44
CA ASN A 101 -15.07 -14.08 16.74
C ASN A 101 -15.45 -14.85 15.45
N GLU A 102 -15.82 -14.14 14.38
CA GLU A 102 -16.12 -14.76 13.09
C GLU A 102 -14.88 -15.47 12.50
N ALA A 103 -13.72 -14.80 12.56
CA ALA A 103 -12.45 -15.37 12.11
C ALA A 103 -12.13 -16.67 12.87
N GLN A 104 -12.17 -16.66 14.20
CA GLN A 104 -11.89 -17.83 15.04
C GLN A 104 -12.87 -18.99 14.78
N SER A 105 -14.16 -18.68 14.63
CA SER A 105 -15.19 -19.67 14.32
C SER A 105 -14.94 -20.36 12.96
N SER A 106 -14.55 -19.59 11.94
CA SER A 106 -14.18 -20.13 10.62
C SER A 106 -12.90 -20.97 10.69
N LEU A 107 -11.85 -20.47 11.35
CA LEU A 107 -10.56 -21.16 11.49
C LEU A 107 -10.68 -22.50 12.24
N ALA A 108 -11.52 -22.56 13.28
CA ALA A 108 -11.78 -23.78 14.04
C ALA A 108 -12.40 -24.89 13.18
N LYS A 109 -13.14 -24.53 12.13
CA LYS A 109 -13.73 -25.44 11.14
C LYS A 109 -12.77 -25.76 9.98
N GLY A 110 -11.53 -25.28 10.03
CA GLY A 110 -10.55 -25.44 8.94
C GLY A 110 -10.74 -24.45 7.79
N GLY A 111 -11.52 -23.40 7.97
CA GLY A 111 -11.80 -22.39 6.94
C GLY A 111 -10.58 -21.52 6.59
N THR A 112 -10.72 -20.81 5.47
CA THR A 112 -9.75 -19.80 5.00
C THR A 112 -10.30 -18.41 5.28
N VAL A 113 -9.52 -17.58 5.97
CA VAL A 113 -9.94 -16.27 6.44
C VAL A 113 -9.00 -15.18 5.95
N LEU A 114 -9.58 -14.14 5.33
CA LEU A 114 -8.94 -12.83 5.18
C LEU A 114 -9.41 -11.94 6.32
N PHE A 115 -8.54 -11.73 7.31
CA PHE A 115 -8.84 -10.91 8.47
C PHE A 115 -8.36 -9.47 8.26
N LEU A 116 -9.29 -8.53 8.36
CA LEU A 116 -9.08 -7.10 8.18
C LEU A 116 -9.25 -6.39 9.54
N PRO A 117 -8.24 -6.45 10.43
CA PRO A 117 -8.36 -5.86 11.75
C PRO A 117 -8.60 -4.36 11.66
N THR A 118 -9.53 -3.87 12.48
CA THR A 118 -9.68 -2.44 12.75
C THR A 118 -8.57 -1.96 13.69
N GLN A 119 -8.39 -0.65 13.81
CA GLN A 119 -7.47 -0.05 14.79
C GLN A 119 -7.74 -0.52 16.23
N GLY A 120 -9.02 -0.66 16.61
CA GLY A 120 -9.44 -1.08 17.95
C GLY A 120 -9.20 -2.57 18.22
N SER A 121 -9.22 -3.39 17.17
CA SER A 121 -9.05 -4.85 17.27
C SER A 121 -7.59 -5.30 17.43
N ILE A 122 -6.60 -4.47 17.12
CA ILE A 122 -5.17 -4.82 17.28
C ILE A 122 -4.73 -4.53 18.72
N SER A 123 -4.27 -5.56 19.45
CA SER A 123 -3.90 -5.45 20.87
C SER A 123 -2.66 -4.58 21.08
N GLN A 124 -1.64 -4.75 20.24
CA GLN A 124 -0.40 -3.97 20.24
C GLN A 124 -0.08 -3.58 18.79
N ARG A 125 -0.01 -2.27 18.52
CA ARG A 125 0.16 -1.73 17.17
C ARG A 125 1.09 -0.53 17.15
N GLN A 126 1.71 -0.31 16.01
CA GLN A 126 2.37 0.95 15.68
C GLN A 126 1.62 1.66 14.56
N ASP A 127 1.45 2.97 14.68
CA ASP A 127 0.92 3.77 13.59
C ASP A 127 1.90 3.73 12.42
N THR A 128 1.37 3.58 11.20
CA THR A 128 2.17 3.63 9.99
C THR A 128 1.50 4.53 8.97
N SER A 129 2.32 5.10 8.08
CA SER A 129 1.86 5.98 7.01
C SER A 129 2.73 5.80 5.79
N PHE A 130 2.30 6.33 4.65
CA PHE A 130 3.11 6.34 3.43
C PHE A 130 4.40 7.16 3.55
N LEU A 131 4.45 8.13 4.47
CA LEU A 131 5.57 9.06 4.57
C LEU A 131 6.83 8.35 5.09
N PRO A 132 8.01 8.74 4.58
CA PRO A 132 9.27 8.24 5.12
C PRO A 132 9.49 8.77 6.55
N ALA A 133 10.49 8.20 7.22
CA ALA A 133 10.91 8.64 8.54
C ALA A 133 11.19 10.16 8.56
N PHE A 134 10.58 10.87 9.51
CA PHE A 134 10.85 12.28 9.73
C PHE A 134 12.12 12.48 10.57
N TRP A 135 12.89 13.54 10.32
CA TRP A 135 14.22 13.75 10.91
C TRP A 135 14.20 14.03 12.42
N SER A 136 13.02 14.29 13.03
CA SER A 136 12.93 14.64 14.45
C SER A 136 11.64 14.14 15.13
N PRO A 137 11.50 12.82 15.35
CA PRO A 137 10.31 12.26 16.02
C PRO A 137 10.12 12.79 17.46
N VAL A 138 11.20 13.25 18.10
CA VAL A 138 11.17 13.85 19.45
C VAL A 138 10.38 15.17 19.49
N TYR A 139 10.44 15.97 18.42
CA TYR A 139 9.75 17.26 18.34
C TYR A 139 8.41 17.19 17.61
N PHE A 140 8.22 16.17 16.76
CA PHE A 140 7.02 16.00 15.93
C PHE A 140 6.33 14.68 16.26
N THR A 141 5.67 14.65 17.42
CA THR A 141 5.08 13.45 18.02
C THR A 141 3.72 13.03 17.44
N ASN A 142 3.17 13.78 16.49
CA ASN A 142 1.87 13.51 15.84
C ASN A 142 2.04 12.92 14.42
N GLN A 143 3.00 12.03 14.23
CA GLN A 143 3.25 11.35 12.95
C GLN A 143 3.65 9.90 13.21
N ALA A 144 3.40 9.00 12.24
CA ALA A 144 3.92 7.64 12.32
C ALA A 144 5.44 7.65 12.40
N GLY A 145 6.01 6.97 13.42
CA GLY A 145 7.45 6.81 13.57
C GLY A 145 8.07 5.70 12.70
N THR A 146 7.29 5.02 11.86
CA THR A 146 7.75 3.93 11.00
C THR A 146 8.51 4.44 9.77
N MET A 147 9.44 3.66 9.26
CA MET A 147 10.42 4.05 8.23
C MET A 147 10.11 3.51 6.81
N GLY A 148 8.86 3.11 6.55
CA GLY A 148 8.42 2.55 5.27
C GLY A 148 8.15 1.05 5.32
N LEU A 149 8.11 0.41 4.14
CA LEU A 149 7.79 -1.01 4.00
C LEU A 149 8.97 -1.81 3.45
N LEU A 150 9.14 -3.03 3.96
CA LEU A 150 9.91 -4.12 3.37
C LEU A 150 8.93 -5.16 2.83
N ILE A 151 8.90 -5.34 1.51
CA ILE A 151 7.86 -6.09 0.81
C ILE A 151 8.46 -7.33 0.15
N GLN A 152 7.87 -8.50 0.39
CA GLN A 152 8.14 -9.70 -0.40
C GLN A 152 7.40 -9.61 -1.73
N ASN A 153 7.88 -8.79 -2.66
CA ASN A 153 7.16 -8.47 -3.90
C ASN A 153 6.91 -9.67 -4.84
N LYS A 154 7.66 -10.75 -4.67
CA LYS A 154 7.46 -12.03 -5.38
C LYS A 154 6.51 -13.00 -4.67
N HIS A 155 5.97 -12.63 -3.51
CA HIS A 155 5.04 -13.47 -2.77
C HIS A 155 3.73 -13.62 -3.57
N PRO A 156 3.16 -14.84 -3.73
CA PRO A 156 1.98 -15.05 -4.57
C PRO A 156 0.74 -14.24 -4.15
N ALA A 157 0.63 -13.87 -2.86
CA ALA A 157 -0.40 -12.95 -2.35
C ALA A 157 -0.42 -11.57 -3.03
N LEU A 158 0.71 -11.14 -3.60
CA LEU A 158 0.89 -9.85 -4.27
C LEU A 158 0.98 -9.99 -5.80
N ALA A 159 0.73 -11.18 -6.36
CA ALA A 159 0.91 -11.44 -7.79
C ALA A 159 0.02 -10.55 -8.68
N ASP A 160 -1.17 -10.21 -8.21
CA ASP A 160 -2.10 -9.31 -8.90
C ASP A 160 -2.03 -7.88 -8.34
N PHE A 161 -0.94 -7.51 -7.65
CA PHE A 161 -0.71 -6.17 -7.14
C PHE A 161 0.72 -5.71 -7.49
N PRO A 162 0.91 -4.95 -8.58
CA PRO A 162 2.24 -4.53 -9.02
C PRO A 162 2.94 -3.72 -7.92
N THR A 163 4.03 -4.28 -7.41
CA THR A 163 4.80 -3.68 -6.32
C THR A 163 6.27 -4.05 -6.38
N GLU A 164 7.08 -3.22 -5.73
CA GLU A 164 8.51 -3.42 -5.54
C GLU A 164 8.78 -3.89 -4.11
N GLU A 165 10.05 -4.04 -3.74
CA GLU A 165 10.47 -4.45 -2.37
C GLU A 165 10.25 -3.34 -1.32
N TYR A 166 9.76 -2.17 -1.74
CA TYR A 166 9.46 -0.99 -0.93
C TYR A 166 8.15 -0.32 -1.37
N CYS A 167 7.59 0.55 -0.52
CA CYS A 167 6.36 1.27 -0.84
C CYS A 167 6.57 2.38 -1.88
N ASN A 168 5.61 2.52 -2.80
CA ASN A 168 5.52 3.59 -3.77
C ASN A 168 4.05 4.07 -3.86
N TRP A 169 3.71 5.04 -4.71
CA TRP A 169 2.43 5.77 -4.64
C TRP A 169 1.17 4.89 -4.68
N GLN A 170 1.21 3.68 -5.22
CA GLN A 170 0.09 2.72 -5.14
C GLN A 170 -0.27 2.31 -3.70
N TRP A 171 0.66 2.46 -2.76
CA TRP A 171 0.46 2.19 -1.33
C TRP A 171 -0.17 3.36 -0.57
N TRP A 172 -0.28 4.55 -1.17
CA TRP A 172 -0.77 5.75 -0.48
C TRP A 172 -2.15 5.53 0.16
N SER A 173 -3.12 5.06 -0.63
CA SER A 173 -4.49 4.84 -0.16
C SER A 173 -4.61 3.65 0.79
N LEU A 174 -3.69 2.69 0.71
CA LEU A 174 -3.60 1.52 1.59
C LEU A 174 -3.04 1.87 2.97
N LEU A 175 -2.19 2.91 3.07
CA LEU A 175 -1.53 3.32 4.31
C LEU A 175 -2.16 4.57 4.96
N THR A 176 -2.83 5.42 4.18
CA THR A 176 -3.32 6.73 4.63
C THR A 176 -4.85 6.87 4.51
N PRO A 177 -5.64 6.60 5.57
CA PRO A 177 -5.26 5.96 6.83
C PRO A 177 -5.31 4.42 6.74
N CYS A 178 -4.66 3.72 7.68
CA CYS A 178 -4.79 2.27 7.91
C CYS A 178 -4.95 1.97 9.41
N ALA A 179 -5.16 0.71 9.79
CA ALA A 179 -5.33 0.32 11.20
C ALA A 179 -4.03 0.40 12.02
N GLY A 180 -2.88 0.51 11.35
CA GLY A 180 -1.55 0.40 11.93
C GLY A 180 -0.95 -0.99 11.71
N SER A 181 0.35 -1.12 12.00
CA SER A 181 1.07 -2.39 11.87
C SER A 181 1.00 -3.19 13.16
N VAL A 182 0.77 -4.49 13.06
CA VAL A 182 0.67 -5.40 14.22
C VAL A 182 2.06 -5.64 14.79
N VAL A 183 2.23 -5.48 16.11
CA VAL A 183 3.48 -5.82 16.79
C VAL A 183 3.58 -7.34 16.94
N LEU A 184 4.60 -7.95 16.34
CA LEU A 184 4.82 -9.39 16.27
C LEU A 184 5.95 -9.87 17.20
N ASP A 185 6.39 -9.06 18.16
CA ASP A 185 7.52 -9.37 19.04
C ASP A 185 7.34 -10.65 19.88
N GLN A 186 6.10 -11.02 20.21
CA GLN A 186 5.80 -12.26 20.93
C GLN A 186 5.78 -13.49 20.00
N VAL A 187 5.74 -13.28 18.68
CA VAL A 187 5.58 -14.31 17.65
C VAL A 187 6.57 -14.08 16.51
N LYS A 188 7.83 -13.80 16.84
CA LYS A 188 8.90 -13.43 15.87
C LYS A 188 9.15 -14.43 14.75
N ARG A 189 8.66 -15.66 14.89
CA ARG A 189 8.67 -16.71 13.85
C ARG A 189 7.73 -16.43 12.67
N ILE A 190 6.75 -15.53 12.83
CA ILE A 190 5.92 -15.07 11.71
C ILE A 190 6.78 -14.20 10.81
N GLN A 191 6.86 -14.55 9.53
CA GLN A 191 7.52 -13.72 8.53
C GLN A 191 6.47 -12.93 7.75
N PRO A 192 6.40 -11.59 7.88
CA PRO A 192 5.42 -10.82 7.13
C PRO A 192 5.68 -10.86 5.63
N ILE A 193 4.60 -10.91 4.86
CA ILE A 193 4.59 -10.70 3.40
C ILE A 193 4.90 -9.23 3.12
N VAL A 194 4.30 -8.34 3.92
CA VAL A 194 4.61 -6.92 3.96
C VAL A 194 4.94 -6.55 5.40
N GLN A 195 6.20 -6.22 5.63
CA GLN A 195 6.71 -5.80 6.92
C GLN A 195 6.83 -4.28 6.94
N THR A 196 6.31 -3.66 7.98
CA THR A 196 6.60 -2.25 8.24
C THR A 196 7.95 -2.16 8.94
N ILE A 197 8.80 -1.24 8.50
CA ILE A 197 10.08 -0.98 9.15
C ILE A 197 9.80 -0.06 10.33
N ASP A 198 10.06 -0.52 11.55
CA ASP A 198 9.88 0.31 12.74
C ASP A 198 10.99 1.37 12.87
N ALA A 199 10.81 2.32 13.79
CA ALA A 199 11.86 3.23 14.19
C ALA A 199 13.09 2.46 14.70
N PHE A 200 14.28 2.92 14.33
CA PHE A 200 15.55 2.34 14.79
C PHE A 200 15.71 2.34 16.32
N SER A 201 15.03 3.23 17.04
CA SER A 201 15.07 3.30 18.51
C SER A 201 14.28 2.18 19.20
N ARG A 202 13.16 1.76 18.60
CA ARG A 202 12.27 0.72 19.14
C ARG A 202 12.55 -0.66 18.54
N ASN A 203 12.80 -0.70 17.24
CA ASN A 203 13.17 -1.87 16.46
C ASN A 203 12.22 -3.08 16.67
N GLN A 204 10.92 -2.83 16.72
CA GLN A 204 9.92 -3.89 16.86
C GLN A 204 9.73 -4.65 15.55
N LYS A 205 9.37 -5.93 15.64
CA LYS A 205 8.94 -6.68 14.46
C LYS A 205 7.49 -6.31 14.14
N LEU A 206 7.26 -5.60 13.03
CA LEU A 206 5.93 -5.12 12.65
C LEU A 206 5.38 -5.83 11.40
N GLY A 207 4.17 -6.37 11.48
CA GLY A 207 3.49 -6.99 10.33
C GLY A 207 2.33 -6.13 9.83
N LEU A 208 2.35 -5.77 8.54
CA LEU A 208 1.20 -5.15 7.86
C LEU A 208 0.34 -6.20 7.15
N ILE A 209 1.00 -7.12 6.44
CA ILE A 209 0.37 -8.28 5.80
C ILE A 209 1.17 -9.52 6.15
N PHE A 210 0.53 -10.54 6.70
CA PHE A 210 1.17 -11.81 7.05
C PHE A 210 0.18 -12.97 7.04
N GLU A 211 0.70 -14.17 6.90
CA GLU A 211 -0.10 -15.40 6.79
C GLU A 211 0.37 -16.44 7.80
N VAL A 212 -0.59 -17.14 8.43
CA VAL A 212 -0.35 -18.17 9.43
C VAL A 212 -1.39 -19.28 9.33
N LYS A 213 -1.06 -20.44 9.92
CA LYS A 213 -2.02 -21.54 10.15
C LYS A 213 -2.48 -21.52 11.61
N VAL A 214 -3.80 -21.46 11.83
CA VAL A 214 -4.41 -21.49 13.16
C VAL A 214 -5.26 -22.75 13.29
N GLY A 215 -4.80 -23.71 14.09
CA GLY A 215 -5.40 -25.05 14.11
C GLY A 215 -5.35 -25.68 12.71
N GLN A 216 -6.50 -25.99 12.13
CA GLN A 216 -6.59 -26.46 10.74
C GLN A 216 -6.79 -25.33 9.73
N GLY A 217 -7.28 -24.17 10.17
CA GLY A 217 -7.60 -23.03 9.32
C GLY A 217 -6.39 -22.25 8.83
N ARG A 218 -6.63 -21.50 7.75
CA ARG A 218 -5.67 -20.60 7.10
C ARG A 218 -6.09 -19.16 7.37
N LEU A 219 -5.18 -18.37 7.91
CA LEU A 219 -5.44 -16.96 8.24
C LEU A 219 -4.42 -16.08 7.51
N LEU A 220 -4.92 -15.14 6.71
CA LEU A 220 -4.13 -14.01 6.22
C LEU A 220 -4.66 -12.73 6.87
N VAL A 221 -3.77 -12.02 7.55
CA VAL A 221 -4.05 -10.73 8.17
C VAL A 221 -3.59 -9.63 7.24
N CYS A 222 -4.44 -8.62 7.02
CA CYS A 222 -4.07 -7.39 6.32
C CYS A 222 -4.60 -6.18 7.10
N SER A 223 -3.71 -5.46 7.78
CA SER A 223 -4.06 -4.23 8.51
C SER A 223 -3.94 -2.96 7.67
N ALA A 224 -3.51 -3.09 6.40
CA ALA A 224 -3.66 -2.04 5.39
C ALA A 224 -5.14 -1.78 5.11
N ASN A 225 -5.45 -0.57 4.65
CA ASN A 225 -6.82 -0.16 4.41
C ASN A 225 -7.36 -0.71 3.10
N LEU A 226 -8.19 -1.74 3.20
CA LEU A 226 -8.94 -2.32 2.08
C LEU A 226 -10.43 -1.92 2.09
N THR A 227 -10.80 -0.90 2.87
CA THR A 227 -12.18 -0.44 2.98
C THR A 227 -12.58 0.46 1.82
N GLY A 228 -13.79 0.24 1.33
CA GLY A 228 -14.42 0.99 0.24
C GLY A 228 -13.96 0.54 -1.14
N ASP A 229 -14.86 0.73 -2.10
CA ASP A 229 -14.66 0.33 -3.50
C ASP A 229 -14.34 1.51 -4.42
N ALA A 230 -14.13 2.72 -3.90
CA ALA A 230 -13.84 3.88 -4.75
C ALA A 230 -12.37 3.90 -5.21
N ASP A 231 -11.43 3.53 -4.33
CA ASP A 231 -10.00 3.56 -4.62
C ASP A 231 -9.55 2.31 -5.40
N PRO A 232 -8.94 2.47 -6.60
CA PRO A 232 -8.58 1.34 -7.44
C PRO A 232 -7.50 0.45 -6.82
N MET A 233 -6.57 1.00 -6.03
CA MET A 233 -5.50 0.21 -5.42
C MET A 233 -6.02 -0.61 -4.23
N ARG A 234 -6.96 -0.09 -3.44
CA ARG A 234 -7.64 -0.86 -2.39
C ARG A 234 -8.40 -2.04 -2.98
N ARG A 235 -9.18 -1.81 -4.03
CA ARG A 235 -9.91 -2.87 -4.75
C ARG A 235 -8.95 -3.93 -5.29
N GLN A 236 -7.86 -3.50 -5.93
CA GLN A 236 -6.92 -4.43 -6.53
C GLN A 236 -6.15 -5.25 -5.49
N MET A 237 -5.69 -4.63 -4.40
CA MET A 237 -5.03 -5.36 -3.32
C MET A 237 -5.97 -6.40 -2.71
N ARG A 238 -7.23 -6.03 -2.43
CA ARG A 238 -8.24 -6.97 -1.93
C ARG A 238 -8.45 -8.15 -2.89
N ALA A 239 -8.54 -7.87 -4.19
CA ALA A 239 -8.66 -8.91 -5.22
C ALA A 239 -7.46 -9.86 -5.22
N SER A 240 -6.23 -9.32 -5.18
CA SER A 240 -4.99 -10.11 -5.15
C SER A 240 -4.95 -11.06 -3.95
N LEU A 241 -5.28 -10.56 -2.75
CA LEU A 241 -5.30 -11.38 -1.55
C LEU A 241 -6.37 -12.48 -1.61
N ILE A 242 -7.58 -12.18 -2.09
CA ILE A 242 -8.66 -13.16 -2.21
C ILE A 242 -8.33 -14.22 -3.25
N HIS A 243 -7.77 -13.84 -4.40
CA HIS A 243 -7.33 -14.79 -5.42
C HIS A 243 -6.29 -15.76 -4.82
N TYR A 244 -5.28 -15.24 -4.12
CA TYR A 244 -4.28 -16.07 -3.45
C TYR A 244 -4.88 -17.02 -2.40
N LEU A 245 -5.84 -16.56 -1.61
CA LEU A 245 -6.52 -17.36 -0.60
C LEU A 245 -7.45 -18.42 -1.18
N SER A 246 -7.96 -18.19 -2.39
CA SER A 246 -8.78 -19.17 -3.13
C SER A 246 -7.94 -20.30 -3.73
N GLY A 247 -6.61 -20.12 -3.82
CA GLY A 247 -5.66 -21.14 -4.20
C GLY A 247 -5.34 -22.13 -3.08
N PRO A 248 -4.50 -23.15 -3.36
CA PRO A 248 -4.10 -24.15 -2.38
C PRO A 248 -3.34 -23.53 -1.21
N THR A 249 -3.57 -24.05 0.00
CA THR A 249 -2.86 -23.64 1.21
C THR A 249 -1.39 -24.08 1.14
N PRO A 250 -0.41 -23.19 1.37
CA PRO A 250 1.00 -23.58 1.46
C PRO A 250 1.23 -24.59 2.59
N SER A 251 2.09 -25.58 2.36
CA SER A 251 2.35 -26.66 3.33
C SER A 251 3.21 -26.22 4.53
N ASN A 252 3.96 -25.12 4.39
CA ASN A 252 4.96 -24.64 5.34
C ASN A 252 4.53 -23.38 6.12
N LEU A 253 3.22 -23.12 6.24
CA LEU A 253 2.74 -21.97 7.01
C LEU A 253 3.14 -22.05 8.49
N THR A 254 3.64 -20.91 9.00
CA THR A 254 3.93 -20.74 10.43
C THR A 254 2.67 -20.98 11.24
N LYS A 255 2.76 -21.87 12.25
CA LYS A 255 1.65 -22.17 13.15
C LYS A 255 1.50 -21.08 14.20
N LEU A 256 0.27 -20.66 14.42
CA LEU A 256 -0.14 -19.74 15.48
C LEU A 256 -1.24 -20.41 16.30
N SER A 257 -1.06 -20.50 17.62
CA SER A 257 -2.09 -21.04 18.51
C SER A 257 -3.27 -20.07 18.63
N PRO A 258 -4.49 -20.56 18.95
CA PRO A 258 -5.63 -19.67 19.24
C PRO A 258 -5.33 -18.65 20.35
N THR A 259 -4.56 -19.04 21.36
CA THR A 259 -4.14 -18.15 22.46
C THR A 259 -3.23 -17.03 21.96
N GLU A 260 -2.24 -17.33 21.10
CA GLU A 260 -1.39 -16.30 20.50
C GLU A 260 -2.18 -15.39 19.55
N LEU A 261 -3.17 -15.94 18.83
CA LEU A 261 -4.07 -15.13 18.00
C LEU A 261 -4.85 -14.13 18.86
N SER A 262 -5.41 -14.57 19.99
CA SER A 262 -6.09 -13.69 20.97
C SER A 262 -5.13 -12.76 21.72
N ALA A 263 -3.83 -13.00 21.70
CA ALA A 263 -2.84 -12.06 22.22
C ALA A 263 -2.59 -10.91 21.24
N LEU A 264 -2.61 -11.19 19.93
CA LEU A 264 -2.44 -10.19 18.88
C LEU A 264 -3.70 -9.35 18.65
N PHE A 265 -4.88 -9.94 18.81
CA PHE A 265 -6.15 -9.31 18.48
C PHE A 265 -7.21 -9.50 19.57
N ARG A 266 -8.18 -8.59 19.56
CA ARG A 266 -9.40 -8.63 20.37
C ARG A 266 -10.60 -8.27 19.51
N GLU A 267 -11.79 -8.67 19.94
CA GLU A 267 -13.02 -8.18 19.32
C GLU A 267 -13.10 -6.66 19.50
N ASP A 268 -13.39 -5.94 18.42
CA ASP A 268 -13.59 -4.49 18.52
C ASP A 268 -14.94 -4.22 19.17
N GLN A 269 -14.93 -3.60 20.34
CA GLN A 269 -16.14 -3.30 21.11
C GLN A 269 -16.74 -1.92 20.77
N THR A 270 -16.24 -1.25 19.73
CA THR A 270 -16.60 0.15 19.46
C THR A 270 -17.54 0.29 18.24
N PRO A 271 -18.76 0.82 18.40
CA PRO A 271 -19.50 1.47 17.31
C PRO A 271 -18.78 2.77 16.93
N SER A 272 -18.65 3.05 15.63
CA SER A 272 -17.87 4.15 15.06
C SER A 272 -18.16 5.53 15.67
N ALA A 273 -17.08 6.30 15.93
CA ALA A 273 -16.91 7.74 15.64
C ALA A 273 -16.00 8.41 16.68
N ASN A 274 -14.67 8.23 16.53
CA ASN A 274 -13.60 9.18 16.88
C ASN A 274 -12.26 8.43 17.04
N SER A 275 -11.47 8.31 15.98
CA SER A 275 -10.05 7.96 16.11
C SER A 275 -9.17 8.77 15.16
N SER A 276 -9.19 10.10 15.32
CA SER A 276 -8.14 10.97 14.76
C SER A 276 -6.94 11.16 15.69
N LYS A 277 -6.87 10.41 16.80
CA LYS A 277 -5.71 10.44 17.69
C LYS A 277 -4.75 9.32 17.34
N TRP A 278 -3.63 9.71 16.75
CA TRP A 278 -2.42 8.90 16.63
C TRP A 278 -2.09 8.28 17.99
N SER A 279 -1.75 6.99 17.98
CA SER A 279 -1.13 6.32 19.12
C SER A 279 0.18 7.04 19.40
N LYS A 280 0.28 7.73 20.53
CA LYS A 280 1.56 8.24 20.99
C LYS A 280 2.51 7.06 21.12
N ASP A 281 3.57 7.07 20.33
CA ASP A 281 4.71 6.18 20.48
C ASP A 281 4.99 6.01 21.98
N LEU A 282 4.90 4.77 22.48
CA LEU A 282 5.07 4.42 23.90
C LEU A 282 6.54 4.53 24.36
N GLU A 283 7.30 5.48 23.83
CA GLU A 283 8.56 5.86 24.43
C GLU A 283 8.26 6.76 25.65
N PRO A 284 8.75 6.42 26.85
CA PRO A 284 8.66 7.34 27.98
C PRO A 284 9.36 8.65 27.59
N VAL A 285 8.69 9.77 27.87
CA VAL A 285 9.23 11.12 27.61
C VAL A 285 10.66 11.16 28.17
N PRO A 286 11.67 11.53 27.36
CA PRO A 286 13.03 11.64 27.85
C PRO A 286 13.05 12.54 29.09
N VAL A 287 13.45 11.99 30.22
CA VAL A 287 13.66 12.80 31.43
C VAL A 287 14.83 13.71 31.11
N LYS A 288 14.58 15.03 31.12
CA LYS A 288 15.66 16.02 31.02
C LYS A 288 16.68 15.71 32.11
N LYS A 289 17.90 15.36 31.70
CA LYS A 289 19.07 15.37 32.59
C LYS A 289 19.40 16.79 32.99
#